data_AF-A0A482RSR4-F1
#
_entry.id   AF-A0A482RSR4-F1
#
_cell.length_a   1.000
_cell.length_b   1.000
_cell.length_c   1.000
_cell.angle_alpha   90.00
_cell.angle_beta   90.00
_cell.angle_gamma   90.00
#
_symmetry.space_group_name_H-M   'P 1'
#
loop_
_entity.id
_entity.type
_entity.pdbx_description
1 polymer ?
#
loop_
_entity_poly.entity_id
_entity_poly.type
_entity_poly.pdbx_seq_one_letter_code
_entity_poly.pdbx_strand_id
1 'polypeptide(L)'
;MRIAAWLTSHGGSAPAALALLKASGDVLRVEDILAFIPDTTLIDEFKTEINRSLDDCFRRIGDLRGQMQAFQVSAELVRNDIRGLRKRHVVVPVNSKCDLCSCGVLSDAFYVFPCGHTFHRACMSQEVRAHLPSALRSRADAASAELEALQEALQDMSARAALPRDARASLPSTAAGATPADVCAALARVIERASAEVDRLVARECILCGDIMIDSVGDGFADALLPDPSLLAISAPDAWPSSAHAGLRLREDDFS
;
A
#
# COMPACT_ATOMS: atom_id res chain seq x y z
N MET A 1 21.00 18.37 34.39
CA MET A 1 21.47 19.04 35.62
C MET A 1 22.99 19.31 35.71
N ARG A 2 23.88 18.58 35.02
CA ARG A 2 25.34 18.82 35.11
C ARG A 2 25.81 20.15 34.50
N ILE A 3 25.11 20.67 33.50
CA ILE A 3 25.47 21.90 32.78
C ILE A 3 25.09 23.14 33.59
N ALA A 4 23.90 23.14 34.20
CA ALA A 4 23.47 24.16 35.17
C ALA A 4 24.41 24.24 36.38
N ALA A 5 24.88 23.10 36.90
CA ALA A 5 25.86 23.04 37.99
C ALA A 5 27.25 23.56 37.58
N TRP A 6 27.63 23.42 36.31
CA TRP A 6 28.89 23.93 35.77
C TRP A 6 28.86 25.46 35.60
N LEU A 7 27.76 26.00 35.08
CA LEU A 7 27.56 27.45 34.87
C LEU A 7 27.52 28.23 36.18
N THR A 8 26.95 27.66 37.24
CA THR A 8 26.91 28.27 38.58
C THR A 8 28.24 28.16 39.34
N SER A 9 29.11 27.20 39.00
CA SER A 9 30.40 26.97 39.68
C SER A 9 31.59 27.73 39.08
N HIS A 10 31.53 28.14 37.80
CA HIS A 10 32.62 28.84 37.11
C HIS A 10 32.41 30.37 36.97
N GLY A 11 31.39 30.91 37.66
CA GLY A 11 30.98 32.32 37.55
C GLY A 11 30.26 32.54 36.22
N GLY A 12 28.96 32.87 36.27
CA GLY A 12 28.06 33.02 35.10
C GLY A 12 28.39 34.19 34.18
N SER A 13 29.62 34.25 33.66
CA SER A 13 30.07 35.24 32.70
C SER A 13 29.52 34.86 31.32
N ALA A 14 28.79 35.80 30.71
CA ALA A 14 28.20 35.68 29.38
C ALA A 14 29.11 35.03 28.31
N PRO A 15 30.38 35.44 28.14
CA PRO A 15 31.27 34.84 27.14
C PRO A 15 31.57 33.36 27.36
N ALA A 16 31.63 32.87 28.61
CA ALA A 16 31.84 31.46 28.91
C ALA A 16 30.61 30.60 28.53
N ALA A 17 29.40 31.13 28.77
CA ALA A 17 28.15 30.48 28.37
C ALA A 17 27.99 30.45 26.84
N LEU A 18 28.34 31.53 26.14
CA LEU A 18 28.38 31.59 24.67
C LEU A 18 29.42 30.65 24.06
N ALA A 19 30.59 30.49 24.68
CA ALA A 19 31.61 29.54 24.24
C ALA A 19 31.12 28.09 24.37
N LEU A 20 30.40 27.77 25.45
CA LEU A 20 29.77 26.47 25.61
C LEU A 20 28.70 26.19 24.56
N LEU A 21 27.80 27.15 24.28
CA LEU A 21 26.79 27.01 23.21
C LEU A 21 27.43 26.68 21.86
N LYS A 22 28.51 27.39 21.52
CA LYS A 22 29.24 27.17 20.26
C LYS A 22 29.97 25.82 20.24
N ALA A 23 30.55 25.40 21.37
CA ALA A 23 31.26 24.13 21.48
C ALA A 23 30.31 22.92 21.50
N SER A 24 29.08 23.08 21.99
CA SER A 24 28.06 22.02 22.02
C SER A 24 27.31 21.83 20.71
N GLY A 25 27.47 22.73 19.74
CA GLY A 25 26.69 22.71 18.50
C GLY A 25 25.19 22.84 18.78
N ASP A 26 24.39 21.94 18.20
CA ASP A 26 22.91 21.99 18.24
C ASP A 26 22.29 21.27 19.47
N VAL A 27 23.13 20.80 20.40
CA VAL A 27 22.70 20.02 21.58
C VAL A 27 22.19 20.94 22.70
N LEU A 28 22.77 22.14 22.84
CA LEU A 28 22.32 23.14 23.81
C LEU A 28 21.79 24.35 23.08
N ARG A 29 20.60 24.80 23.48
CA ARG A 29 19.98 25.98 22.90
C ARG A 29 20.15 27.18 23.82
N VAL A 30 20.01 28.36 23.23
CA VAL A 30 20.05 29.62 23.97
C VAL A 30 18.96 29.64 25.05
N GLU A 31 17.79 29.09 24.72
CA GLU A 31 16.67 28.91 25.65
C GLU A 31 17.05 28.15 26.94
N ASP A 32 18.00 27.20 26.86
CA ASP A 32 18.38 26.36 28.00
C ASP A 32 19.33 27.06 28.98
N ILE A 33 20.06 28.07 28.52
CA ILE A 33 21.04 28.82 29.34
C ILE A 33 20.46 30.13 29.89
N LEU A 34 19.43 30.69 29.26
CA LEU A 34 18.81 31.97 29.65
C LEU A 34 18.30 31.96 31.10
N ALA A 35 17.78 30.83 31.59
CA ALA A 35 17.25 30.70 32.94
C ALA A 35 18.32 30.76 34.05
N PHE A 36 19.60 30.65 33.70
CA PHE A 36 20.71 30.57 34.65
C PHE A 36 21.58 31.84 34.68
N ILE A 37 21.20 32.88 33.95
CA ILE A 37 21.96 34.13 33.83
C ILE A 37 21.42 35.15 34.85
N PRO A 38 22.28 35.82 35.64
CA PRO A 38 21.86 36.88 36.54
C PRO A 38 21.46 38.15 35.79
N ASP A 39 20.47 38.88 36.32
CA ASP A 39 19.88 40.11 35.73
C ASP A 39 20.89 41.23 35.45
N THR A 40 22.10 41.15 36.03
CA THR A 40 23.18 42.13 35.87
C THR A 40 23.96 42.01 34.57
N THR A 41 23.66 41.01 33.73
CA THR A 41 24.39 40.72 32.50
C THR A 41 23.78 41.48 31.33
N LEU A 42 24.61 42.20 30.55
CA LEU A 42 24.13 42.98 29.39
C LEU A 42 23.56 42.04 28.32
N ILE A 43 22.25 42.20 28.04
CA ILE A 43 21.50 41.48 27.00
C ILE A 43 22.18 41.58 25.62
N ASP A 44 22.96 42.64 25.38
CA ASP A 44 23.67 42.86 24.12
C ASP A 44 24.65 41.73 23.75
N GLU A 45 25.24 41.04 24.73
CA GLU A 45 26.20 39.96 24.47
C GLU A 45 25.53 38.69 23.88
N PHE A 46 24.26 38.45 24.22
CA PHE A 46 23.48 37.31 23.73
C PHE A 46 22.56 37.65 22.55
N LYS A 47 22.38 38.93 22.25
CA LYS A 47 21.47 39.43 21.22
C LYS A 47 21.62 38.73 19.87
N THR A 48 22.86 38.51 19.44
CA THR A 48 23.16 37.86 18.15
C THR A 48 22.71 36.40 18.12
N GLU A 49 22.94 35.70 19.22
CA GLU A 49 22.67 34.28 19.38
C GLU A 49 21.16 34.03 19.59
N ILE A 50 20.49 34.91 20.34
CA ILE A 50 19.03 34.94 20.48
C ILE A 50 18.35 35.19 19.13
N ASN A 51 18.80 36.20 18.37
CA ASN A 51 18.21 36.49 17.05
C ASN A 51 18.40 35.32 16.09
N ARG A 52 19.55 34.65 16.13
CA ARG A 52 19.79 33.42 15.35
C ARG A 52 18.81 32.30 15.70
N SER A 53 18.64 31.99 17.00
CA SER A 53 17.66 30.99 17.45
C SER A 53 16.23 31.33 17.04
N LEU A 54 15.85 32.62 17.14
CA LEU A 54 14.52 33.08 16.74
C LEU A 54 14.32 32.97 15.22
N ASP A 55 15.31 33.37 14.42
CA ASP A 55 15.28 33.26 12.96
C ASP A 55 15.17 31.79 12.52
N ASP A 56 15.92 30.89 13.13
CA ASP A 56 15.85 29.46 12.85
C ASP A 56 14.51 28.85 13.28
N CYS A 57 13.93 29.31 14.39
CA CYS A 57 12.58 28.95 14.78
C CYS A 57 11.55 29.44 13.75
N PHE A 58 11.64 30.70 13.30
CA PHE A 58 10.74 31.24 12.28
C PHE A 58 10.86 30.50 10.95
N ARG A 59 12.09 30.16 10.52
CA ARG A 59 12.33 29.32 9.34
C ARG A 59 11.65 27.96 9.48
N ARG A 60 11.90 27.26 10.58
CA ARG A 60 11.29 25.94 10.83
C ARG A 60 9.77 26.00 10.90
N ILE A 61 9.19 27.05 11.48
CA ILE A 61 7.74 27.28 11.45
C ILE A 61 7.26 27.51 10.02
N GLY A 62 8.01 28.28 9.22
CA GLY A 62 7.75 28.49 7.80
C GLY A 62 7.75 27.18 7.02
N ASP A 63 8.78 26.37 7.18
CA ASP A 63 8.92 25.06 6.53
C ASP A 63 7.79 24.13 6.92
N LEU A 64 7.46 24.05 8.21
CA LEU A 64 6.37 23.19 8.70
C LEU A 64 5.00 23.65 8.16
N ARG A 65 4.78 24.97 8.08
CA ARG A 65 3.56 25.54 7.46
C ARG A 65 3.51 25.23 5.96
N GLY A 66 4.63 25.33 5.26
CA GLY A 66 4.74 24.97 3.85
C GLY A 66 4.43 23.48 3.62
N GLN A 67 5.01 22.60 4.44
CA GLN A 67 4.71 21.17 4.40
C GLN A 67 3.23 20.88 4.71
N MET A 68 2.66 21.55 5.70
CA MET A 68 1.23 21.42 6.02
C MET A 68 0.35 21.83 4.84
N GLN A 69 0.65 22.94 4.17
CA GLN A 69 -0.06 23.37 2.97
C GLN A 69 0.09 22.37 1.83
N ALA A 70 1.30 21.86 1.59
CA ALA A 70 1.53 20.82 0.57
C ALA A 70 0.72 19.55 0.85
N PHE A 71 0.66 19.10 2.11
CA PHE A 71 -0.18 17.96 2.51
C PHE A 71 -1.67 18.24 2.37
N GLN A 72 -2.12 19.46 2.67
CA GLN A 72 -3.52 19.86 2.46
C GLN A 72 -3.91 19.82 0.98
N VAL A 73 -3.06 20.36 0.10
CA VAL A 73 -3.26 20.30 -1.36
C VAL A 73 -3.27 18.87 -1.85
N SER A 74 -2.30 18.05 -1.43
CA SER A 74 -2.25 16.63 -1.79
C SER A 74 -3.49 15.86 -1.32
N ALA A 75 -3.92 16.08 -0.08
CA ALA A 75 -5.14 15.47 0.45
C ALA A 75 -6.38 15.89 -0.35
N GLU A 76 -6.45 17.14 -0.82
CA GLU A 76 -7.57 17.59 -1.65
C GLU A 76 -7.57 16.99 -3.05
N LEU A 77 -6.40 16.81 -3.67
CA LEU A 77 -6.27 16.07 -4.93
C LEU A 77 -6.77 14.63 -4.76
N VAL A 78 -6.33 13.93 -3.72
CA VAL A 78 -6.78 12.56 -3.42
C VAL A 78 -8.30 12.50 -3.20
N ARG A 79 -8.89 13.47 -2.48
CA ARG A 79 -10.35 13.52 -2.29
C ARG A 79 -11.10 13.75 -3.60
N ASN A 80 -10.57 14.60 -4.47
CA ASN A 80 -11.15 14.85 -5.78
C ASN A 80 -11.05 13.61 -6.68
N ASP A 81 -9.92 12.92 -6.66
CA ASP A 81 -9.75 11.64 -7.35
C ASP A 81 -10.76 10.62 -6.85
N ILE A 82 -10.88 10.39 -5.53
CA ILE A 82 -11.88 9.49 -4.95
C ILE A 82 -13.30 9.84 -5.44
N ARG A 83 -13.64 11.14 -5.49
CA ARG A 83 -14.95 11.60 -5.98
C ARG A 83 -15.13 11.32 -7.47
N GLY A 84 -14.09 11.51 -8.27
CA GLY A 84 -14.07 11.19 -9.70
C GLY A 84 -14.23 9.68 -9.94
N LEU A 85 -13.46 8.87 -9.23
CA LEU A 85 -13.47 7.41 -9.31
C LEU A 85 -14.88 6.84 -9.05
N ARG A 86 -15.63 7.42 -8.08
CA ARG A 86 -17.02 7.02 -7.77
C ARG A 86 -18.03 7.29 -8.89
N LYS A 87 -17.74 8.21 -9.82
CA LYS A 87 -18.63 8.57 -10.94
C LYS A 87 -18.33 7.80 -12.22
N ARG A 88 -17.20 7.08 -12.27
CA ARG A 88 -16.83 6.30 -13.45
C ARG A 88 -17.76 5.10 -13.55
N HIS A 89 -18.18 4.83 -14.77
CA HIS A 89 -18.90 3.61 -15.13
C HIS A 89 -18.17 2.99 -16.32
N VAL A 90 -18.27 1.67 -16.43
CA VAL A 90 -17.78 0.93 -17.60
C VAL A 90 -18.99 0.38 -18.33
N VAL A 91 -19.05 0.62 -19.64
CA VAL A 91 -20.11 0.07 -20.49
C VAL A 91 -19.59 -1.22 -21.09
N VAL A 92 -20.27 -2.32 -20.77
CA VAL A 92 -19.95 -3.65 -21.29
C VAL A 92 -20.90 -3.95 -22.46
N PRO A 93 -20.40 -4.08 -23.71
CA PRO A 93 -21.25 -4.43 -24.83
C PRO A 93 -21.71 -5.90 -24.74
N VAL A 94 -22.83 -6.22 -25.39
CA VAL A 94 -23.44 -7.57 -25.34
C VAL A 94 -22.53 -8.66 -25.93
N ASN A 95 -21.69 -8.29 -26.89
CA ASN A 95 -20.74 -9.17 -27.55
C ASN A 95 -19.33 -9.15 -26.90
N SER A 96 -19.22 -8.60 -25.70
CA SER A 96 -17.96 -8.61 -24.94
C SER A 96 -17.50 -10.04 -24.66
N LYS A 97 -16.19 -10.23 -24.70
CA LYS A 97 -15.52 -11.52 -24.55
C LYS A 97 -14.57 -11.47 -23.38
N CYS A 98 -14.41 -12.59 -22.71
CA CYS A 98 -13.38 -12.78 -21.69
C CYS A 98 -11.99 -12.70 -22.33
N ASP A 99 -11.09 -11.88 -21.78
CA ASP A 99 -9.74 -11.68 -22.32
C ASP A 99 -8.82 -12.89 -22.13
N LEU A 100 -9.21 -13.88 -21.31
CA LEU A 100 -8.47 -15.13 -21.12
C LEU A 100 -8.92 -16.26 -22.06
N CYS A 101 -10.23 -16.51 -22.15
CA CYS A 101 -10.76 -17.64 -22.92
C CYS A 101 -11.42 -17.25 -24.25
N SER A 102 -11.56 -15.95 -24.54
CA SER A 102 -12.20 -15.40 -25.74
C SER A 102 -13.69 -15.78 -25.94
N CYS A 103 -14.31 -16.45 -24.97
CA CYS A 103 -15.75 -16.74 -24.95
C CYS A 103 -16.56 -15.53 -24.49
N GLY A 104 -17.87 -15.49 -24.82
CA GLY A 104 -18.76 -14.41 -24.40
C GLY A 104 -18.80 -14.26 -22.87
N VAL A 105 -18.60 -13.04 -22.36
CA VAL A 105 -18.39 -12.84 -20.91
C VAL A 105 -19.71 -12.90 -20.13
N LEU A 106 -20.83 -12.56 -20.76
CA LEU A 106 -22.16 -12.47 -20.14
C LEU A 106 -22.83 -13.83 -19.85
N SER A 107 -22.18 -14.94 -20.19
CA SER A 107 -22.71 -16.29 -19.94
C SER A 107 -22.61 -16.73 -18.49
N ASP A 108 -21.72 -16.11 -17.71
CA ASP A 108 -21.43 -16.47 -16.32
C ASP A 108 -21.06 -15.20 -15.52
N ALA A 109 -20.88 -15.32 -14.21
CA ALA A 109 -20.36 -14.24 -13.38
C ALA A 109 -19.00 -13.76 -13.89
N PHE A 110 -18.80 -12.45 -13.94
CA PHE A 110 -17.63 -11.84 -14.55
C PHE A 110 -17.13 -10.61 -13.79
N TYR A 111 -15.85 -10.30 -14.00
CA TYR A 111 -15.20 -9.09 -13.53
C TYR A 111 -14.96 -8.13 -14.68
N VAL A 112 -15.08 -6.83 -14.38
CA VAL A 112 -14.74 -5.74 -15.28
C VAL A 112 -13.85 -4.78 -14.52
N PHE A 113 -12.64 -4.58 -15.03
CA PHE A 113 -11.70 -3.67 -14.42
C PHE A 113 -11.85 -2.25 -14.98
N PRO A 114 -11.45 -1.21 -14.23
CA PRO A 114 -11.46 0.17 -14.72
C PRO A 114 -10.58 0.41 -15.96
N CYS A 115 -9.62 -0.47 -16.24
CA CYS A 115 -8.82 -0.47 -17.47
C CYS A 115 -9.57 -0.99 -18.70
N GLY A 116 -10.78 -1.55 -18.52
CA GLY A 116 -11.63 -2.08 -19.60
C GLY A 116 -11.53 -3.59 -19.80
N HIS A 117 -10.54 -4.27 -19.22
CA HIS A 117 -10.42 -5.72 -19.32
C HIS A 117 -11.57 -6.44 -18.59
N THR A 118 -12.05 -7.52 -19.20
CA THR A 118 -13.18 -8.31 -18.74
C THR A 118 -12.85 -9.79 -18.69
N PHE A 119 -13.22 -10.44 -17.59
CA PHE A 119 -12.88 -11.84 -17.35
C PHE A 119 -14.04 -12.58 -16.72
N HIS A 120 -14.25 -13.85 -17.07
CA HIS A 120 -15.10 -14.71 -16.24
C HIS A 120 -14.49 -14.85 -14.85
N ARG A 121 -15.35 -14.95 -13.83
CA ARG A 121 -14.94 -15.15 -12.44
C ARG A 121 -14.04 -16.38 -12.31
N ALA A 122 -14.41 -17.49 -12.95
CA ALA A 122 -13.63 -18.72 -12.96
C ALA A 122 -12.25 -18.57 -13.63
N CYS A 123 -12.20 -17.98 -14.84
CA CYS A 123 -10.94 -17.76 -15.56
C CYS A 123 -9.98 -16.90 -14.75
N MET A 124 -10.47 -15.80 -14.17
CA MET A 124 -9.67 -14.92 -13.32
C MET A 124 -9.17 -15.64 -12.05
N SER A 125 -10.04 -16.37 -11.37
CA SER A 125 -9.68 -17.11 -10.15
C SER A 125 -8.62 -18.18 -10.40
N GLN A 126 -8.59 -18.78 -11.59
CA GLN A 126 -7.56 -19.75 -11.95
C GLN A 126 -6.21 -19.06 -12.22
N GLU A 127 -6.21 -18.01 -13.04
CA GLU A 127 -4.99 -17.33 -13.46
C GLU A 127 -4.33 -16.59 -12.29
N VAL A 128 -5.10 -15.86 -11.48
CA VAL A 128 -4.58 -15.11 -10.32
C VAL A 128 -3.91 -16.05 -9.32
N ARG A 129 -4.48 -17.25 -9.09
CA ARG A 129 -3.87 -18.24 -8.19
C ARG A 129 -2.49 -18.70 -8.67
N ALA A 130 -2.20 -18.68 -9.97
CA ALA A 130 -0.89 -19.07 -10.49
C ALA A 130 0.21 -18.06 -10.14
N HIS A 131 -0.14 -16.77 -10.04
CA HIS A 131 0.80 -15.66 -9.83
C HIS A 131 0.79 -15.09 -8.40
N LEU A 132 -0.15 -15.51 -7.55
CA LEU A 132 -0.19 -15.08 -6.16
C LEU A 132 0.97 -15.66 -5.34
N PRO A 133 1.55 -14.87 -4.40
CA PRO A 133 2.48 -15.35 -3.39
C PRO A 133 1.88 -16.50 -2.57
N SER A 134 2.72 -17.44 -2.12
CA SER A 134 2.28 -18.67 -1.44
C SER A 134 1.28 -18.43 -0.30
N ALA A 135 1.54 -17.44 0.56
CA ALA A 135 0.65 -17.11 1.68
C ALA A 135 -0.74 -16.59 1.23
N LEU A 136 -0.81 -15.80 0.15
CA LEU A 136 -2.07 -15.29 -0.39
C LEU A 136 -2.80 -16.37 -1.19
N ARG A 137 -2.07 -17.21 -1.92
CA ARG A 137 -2.61 -18.37 -2.63
C ARG A 137 -3.29 -19.34 -1.66
N SER A 138 -2.62 -19.75 -0.59
CA SER A 138 -3.21 -20.63 0.43
C SER A 138 -4.46 -20.03 1.07
N ARG A 139 -4.49 -18.70 1.29
CA ARG A 139 -5.69 -18.01 1.80
C ARG A 139 -6.83 -18.00 0.79
N ALA A 140 -6.55 -17.72 -0.48
CA ALA A 140 -7.54 -17.73 -1.54
C ALA A 140 -8.12 -19.15 -1.75
N ASP A 141 -7.25 -20.17 -1.70
CA ASP A 141 -7.64 -21.57 -1.84
C ASP A 141 -8.51 -22.04 -0.67
N ALA A 142 -8.13 -21.70 0.57
CA ALA A 142 -8.92 -21.99 1.76
C ALA A 142 -10.29 -21.30 1.70
N ALA A 143 -10.34 -20.02 1.32
CA ALA A 143 -11.58 -19.28 1.17
C ALA A 143 -12.48 -19.87 0.07
N SER A 144 -11.89 -20.31 -1.06
CA SER A 144 -12.68 -20.96 -2.11
C SER A 144 -13.19 -22.34 -1.71
N ALA A 145 -12.40 -23.14 -0.98
CA ALA A 145 -12.85 -24.46 -0.50
C ALA A 145 -13.98 -24.33 0.53
N GLU A 146 -13.90 -23.33 1.41
CA GLU A 146 -14.99 -23.03 2.35
C GLU A 146 -16.27 -22.60 1.61
N LEU A 147 -16.14 -21.77 0.57
CA LEU A 147 -17.27 -21.34 -0.26
C LEU A 147 -17.95 -22.53 -0.95
N GLU A 148 -17.17 -23.43 -1.54
CA GLU A 148 -17.67 -24.64 -2.21
C GLU A 148 -18.41 -25.56 -1.21
N ALA A 149 -17.84 -25.81 -0.03
CA ALA A 149 -18.47 -26.61 1.01
C ALA A 149 -19.82 -26.00 1.48
N LEU A 150 -19.90 -24.67 1.60
CA LEU A 150 -21.15 -23.99 1.95
C LEU A 150 -22.19 -24.08 0.83
N GLN A 151 -21.76 -23.98 -0.42
CA GLN A 151 -22.64 -24.14 -1.59
C GLN A 151 -23.21 -25.55 -1.67
N GLU A 152 -22.40 -26.59 -1.44
CA GLU A 152 -22.86 -27.98 -1.36
C GLU A 152 -23.86 -28.18 -0.22
N ALA A 153 -23.57 -27.63 0.96
CA ALA A 153 -24.49 -27.67 2.10
C ALA A 153 -25.83 -26.99 1.78
N LEU A 154 -25.83 -25.88 1.03
CA LEU A 154 -27.05 -25.21 0.60
C LEU A 154 -27.83 -26.05 -0.41
N GLN A 155 -27.14 -26.69 -1.35
CA GLN A 155 -27.77 -27.59 -2.32
C GLN A 155 -28.46 -28.76 -1.60
N ASP A 156 -27.80 -29.43 -0.65
CA ASP A 156 -28.42 -30.49 0.16
C ASP A 156 -29.63 -29.98 0.97
N MET A 157 -29.46 -28.83 1.63
CA MET A 157 -30.54 -28.23 2.44
C MET A 157 -31.76 -27.82 1.60
N SER A 158 -31.50 -27.27 0.40
CA SER A 158 -32.55 -26.86 -0.53
C SER A 158 -33.28 -28.06 -1.13
N ALA A 159 -32.56 -29.14 -1.46
CA ALA A 159 -33.15 -30.40 -1.91
C ALA A 159 -34.04 -31.01 -0.82
N ARG A 160 -33.59 -30.98 0.44
CA ARG A 160 -34.39 -31.41 1.60
C ARG A 160 -35.61 -30.54 1.84
N ALA A 161 -35.51 -29.23 1.63
CA ALA A 161 -36.63 -28.31 1.74
C ALA A 161 -37.67 -28.53 0.61
N ALA A 162 -37.24 -28.94 -0.57
CA ALA A 162 -38.10 -29.23 -1.72
C ALA A 162 -38.90 -30.55 -1.60
N LEU A 163 -38.56 -31.43 -0.64
CA LEU A 163 -39.27 -32.68 -0.41
C LEU A 163 -40.73 -32.46 0.03
N PRO A 164 -41.66 -33.35 -0.34
CA PRO A 164 -43.05 -33.32 0.13
C PRO A 164 -43.14 -33.31 1.65
N ARG A 165 -44.16 -32.63 2.18
CA ARG A 165 -44.37 -32.42 3.63
C ARG A 165 -44.38 -33.74 4.43
N ASP A 166 -44.96 -34.79 3.84
CA ASP A 166 -45.07 -36.11 4.47
C ASP A 166 -43.71 -36.80 4.62
N ALA A 167 -42.83 -36.65 3.62
CA ALA A 167 -41.45 -37.14 3.68
C ALA A 167 -40.56 -36.29 4.60
N ARG A 168 -40.82 -34.98 4.69
CA ARG A 168 -40.13 -34.05 5.63
C ARG A 168 -40.44 -34.35 7.09
N ALA A 169 -41.64 -34.83 7.41
CA ALA A 169 -42.05 -35.18 8.78
C ALA A 169 -41.30 -36.42 9.34
N SER A 170 -40.73 -37.25 8.47
CA SER A 170 -39.95 -38.44 8.85
C SER A 170 -38.48 -38.14 9.16
N LEU A 171 -38.00 -36.91 8.92
CA LEU A 171 -36.63 -36.49 9.21
C LEU A 171 -36.51 -35.92 10.64
N PRO A 172 -35.35 -36.08 11.31
CA PRO A 172 -35.13 -35.50 12.63
C PRO A 172 -35.26 -33.97 12.56
N SER A 173 -36.27 -33.43 13.27
CA SER A 173 -36.53 -32.01 13.34
C SER A 173 -35.40 -31.29 14.07
N THR A 174 -34.82 -30.27 13.45
CA THR A 174 -33.93 -29.34 14.14
C THR A 174 -34.73 -28.62 15.24
N ALA A 175 -34.23 -28.62 16.47
CA ALA A 175 -34.95 -28.22 17.68
C ALA A 175 -35.18 -26.69 17.84
N ALA A 176 -35.06 -25.91 16.77
CA ALA A 176 -35.34 -24.49 16.75
C ALA A 176 -36.41 -24.24 15.70
N GLY A 177 -37.47 -23.50 16.02
CA GLY A 177 -38.62 -23.21 15.14
C GLY A 177 -38.31 -22.43 13.84
N ALA A 178 -37.09 -22.51 13.32
CA ALA A 178 -36.71 -22.04 12.01
C ALA A 178 -37.21 -23.00 10.93
N THR A 179 -37.83 -22.44 9.89
CA THR A 179 -38.21 -23.24 8.72
C THR A 179 -36.96 -23.58 7.90
N PRO A 180 -36.94 -24.69 7.15
CA PRO A 180 -35.85 -24.98 6.22
C PRO A 180 -35.59 -23.86 5.20
N ALA A 181 -36.60 -23.05 4.88
CA ALA A 181 -36.44 -21.86 4.05
C ALA A 181 -35.61 -20.77 4.77
N ASP A 182 -35.83 -20.56 6.07
CA ASP A 182 -35.05 -19.62 6.88
C ASP A 182 -33.58 -20.04 6.98
N VAL A 183 -33.32 -21.35 7.11
CA VAL A 183 -31.97 -21.91 7.12
C VAL A 183 -31.29 -21.71 5.77
N CYS A 184 -31.98 -21.99 4.66
CA CYS A 184 -31.45 -21.74 3.32
C CYS A 184 -31.13 -20.25 3.09
N ALA A 185 -32.00 -19.36 3.53
CA ALA A 185 -31.78 -17.92 3.43
C ALA A 185 -30.60 -17.44 4.29
N ALA A 186 -30.45 -17.99 5.50
CA ALA A 186 -29.30 -17.70 6.35
C ALA A 186 -28.00 -18.18 5.71
N LEU A 187 -27.99 -19.39 5.15
CA LEU A 187 -26.82 -19.97 4.49
C LEU A 187 -26.45 -19.24 3.20
N ALA A 188 -27.43 -18.81 2.40
CA ALA A 188 -27.19 -17.96 1.23
C ALA A 188 -26.44 -16.65 1.60
N ARG A 189 -26.79 -16.00 2.72
CA ARG A 189 -26.06 -14.82 3.23
C ARG A 189 -24.64 -15.14 3.71
N VAL A 190 -24.37 -16.37 4.16
CA VAL A 190 -23.01 -16.80 4.49
C VAL A 190 -22.21 -17.00 3.21
N ILE A 191 -22.80 -17.67 2.21
CA ILE A 191 -22.19 -17.88 0.88
C ILE A 191 -21.86 -16.55 0.20
N GLU A 192 -22.77 -15.58 0.22
CA GLU A 192 -22.50 -14.24 -0.34
C GLU A 192 -21.30 -13.57 0.32
N ARG A 193 -21.18 -13.67 1.66
CA ARG A 193 -20.03 -13.13 2.39
C ARG A 193 -18.72 -13.85 2.06
N ALA A 194 -18.76 -15.18 1.98
CA ALA A 194 -17.61 -15.99 1.61
C ALA A 194 -17.18 -15.72 0.15
N SER A 195 -18.14 -15.58 -0.78
CA SER A 195 -17.87 -15.19 -2.17
C SER A 195 -17.21 -13.82 -2.23
N ALA A 196 -17.76 -12.83 -1.51
CA ALA A 196 -17.18 -11.49 -1.49
C ALA A 196 -15.74 -11.48 -0.95
N GLU A 197 -15.37 -12.39 -0.05
CA GLU A 197 -13.99 -12.51 0.43
C GLU A 197 -13.07 -13.10 -0.65
N VAL A 198 -13.50 -14.14 -1.35
CA VAL A 198 -12.77 -14.66 -2.52
C VAL A 198 -12.60 -13.57 -3.58
N ASP A 199 -13.66 -12.81 -3.85
CA ASP A 199 -13.67 -11.76 -4.86
C ASP A 199 -12.71 -10.61 -4.47
N ARG A 200 -12.58 -10.26 -3.17
CA ARG A 200 -11.59 -9.29 -2.69
C ARG A 200 -10.14 -9.74 -2.90
N LEU A 201 -9.88 -11.04 -2.82
CA LEU A 201 -8.54 -11.59 -3.02
C LEU A 201 -8.21 -11.71 -4.50
N VAL A 202 -9.14 -12.20 -5.31
CA VAL A 202 -8.93 -12.50 -6.72
C VAL A 202 -9.04 -11.24 -7.60
N ALA A 203 -10.05 -10.41 -7.38
CA ALA A 203 -10.34 -9.25 -8.24
C ALA A 203 -9.69 -7.95 -7.73
N ARG A 204 -8.61 -8.06 -6.94
CA ARG A 204 -7.89 -6.91 -6.38
C ARG A 204 -7.25 -6.04 -7.47
N GLU A 205 -6.75 -6.67 -8.52
CA GLU A 205 -6.07 -6.00 -9.63
C GLU A 205 -6.26 -6.77 -10.95
N CYS A 206 -5.99 -6.10 -12.06
CA CYS A 206 -6.10 -6.70 -13.38
C CYS A 206 -4.83 -7.50 -13.70
N ILE A 207 -4.97 -8.77 -14.07
CA ILE A 207 -3.84 -9.64 -14.45
C ILE A 207 -3.10 -9.20 -15.73
N LEU A 208 -3.69 -8.34 -16.57
CA LEU A 208 -3.08 -7.93 -17.84
C LEU A 208 -2.35 -6.58 -17.75
N CYS A 209 -2.61 -5.78 -16.71
CA CYS A 209 -2.04 -4.43 -16.60
C CYS A 209 -1.89 -3.92 -15.15
N GLY A 210 -2.01 -4.80 -14.17
CA GLY A 210 -1.76 -4.54 -12.75
C GLY A 210 -0.35 -4.99 -12.34
N ASP A 211 -0.11 -4.99 -11.04
CA ASP A 211 1.17 -5.37 -10.43
C ASP A 211 1.47 -6.85 -10.68
N ILE A 212 0.46 -7.73 -10.68
CA ILE A 212 0.62 -9.15 -11.08
C ILE A 212 1.32 -9.29 -12.43
N MET A 213 0.95 -8.48 -13.43
CA MET A 213 1.62 -8.51 -14.74
C MET A 213 3.06 -8.05 -14.60
N ILE A 214 3.29 -6.93 -13.92
CA ILE A 214 4.62 -6.32 -13.76
C ILE A 214 5.59 -7.29 -13.10
N ASP A 215 5.15 -7.95 -12.03
CA ASP A 215 5.93 -8.94 -11.29
C ASP A 215 6.25 -10.15 -12.17
N SER A 216 5.31 -10.59 -13.01
CA SER A 216 5.48 -11.75 -13.90
C SER A 216 6.52 -11.54 -15.02
N VAL A 217 6.88 -10.30 -15.35
CA VAL A 217 7.84 -10.00 -16.43
C VAL A 217 9.20 -10.64 -16.13
N GLY A 218 9.64 -10.67 -14.86
CA GLY A 218 10.94 -11.19 -14.47
C GLY A 218 11.06 -12.71 -14.53
N ASP A 219 9.95 -13.43 -14.34
CA ASP A 219 9.95 -14.88 -14.14
C ASP A 219 10.33 -15.66 -15.42
N GLY A 220 10.08 -15.10 -16.60
CA GLY A 220 10.41 -15.71 -17.89
C GLY A 220 11.85 -15.47 -18.40
N PHE A 221 12.55 -14.45 -17.89
CA PHE A 221 13.90 -14.11 -18.36
C PHE A 221 15.02 -14.82 -17.59
N ALA A 222 14.75 -15.32 -16.38
CA ALA A 222 15.75 -16.01 -15.56
C ALA A 222 16.14 -17.40 -16.11
N ASP A 223 15.21 -18.10 -16.78
CA ASP A 223 15.45 -19.45 -17.34
C ASP A 223 16.01 -19.44 -18.77
N ALA A 224 15.89 -18.33 -19.51
CA ALA A 224 16.30 -18.25 -20.92
C ALA A 224 17.74 -17.74 -21.14
N LEU A 225 18.43 -17.29 -20.07
CA LEU A 225 19.75 -16.64 -20.14
C LEU A 225 20.85 -17.36 -19.35
N LEU A 226 20.68 -18.65 -19.04
CA LEU A 226 21.84 -19.51 -18.77
C LEU A 226 22.28 -20.14 -20.10
N PRO A 227 23.18 -19.50 -20.89
CA PRO A 227 23.91 -20.26 -21.88
C PRO A 227 24.68 -21.36 -21.15
N ASP A 228 24.66 -22.55 -21.72
CA ASP A 228 25.45 -23.70 -21.29
C ASP A 228 26.86 -23.25 -20.84
N PRO A 229 27.30 -23.57 -19.61
CA PRO A 229 28.61 -23.16 -19.10
C PRO A 229 29.78 -23.64 -19.97
N SER A 230 29.55 -24.57 -20.91
CA SER A 230 30.54 -24.99 -21.90
C SER A 230 30.69 -24.05 -23.12
N LEU A 231 29.75 -23.11 -23.35
CA LEU A 231 29.80 -22.14 -24.44
C LEU A 231 30.42 -20.78 -24.08
N LEU A 232 30.80 -20.58 -22.80
CA LEU A 232 31.48 -19.36 -22.33
C LEU A 232 33.01 -19.37 -22.54
N ALA A 233 33.52 -20.23 -23.42
CA ALA A 233 34.90 -20.16 -23.90
C ALA A 233 35.03 -19.09 -25.03
N ILE A 234 34.62 -17.85 -24.74
CA ILE A 234 35.02 -16.71 -25.55
C ILE A 234 36.14 -16.01 -24.78
N SER A 235 37.35 -16.13 -25.33
CA SER A 235 38.56 -15.50 -24.82
C SER A 235 38.32 -14.02 -24.55
N ALA A 236 38.48 -13.60 -23.30
CA ALA A 236 38.42 -12.19 -22.91
C ALA A 236 39.52 -11.41 -23.67
N PRO A 237 39.19 -10.38 -24.46
CA PRO A 237 40.19 -9.39 -24.81
C PRO A 237 40.38 -8.47 -23.60
N ASP A 238 41.65 -8.35 -23.20
CA ASP A 238 42.11 -7.48 -22.13
C ASP A 238 41.66 -6.02 -22.30
N ALA A 239 41.46 -5.36 -21.15
CA ALA A 239 41.32 -3.92 -20.93
C ALA A 239 39.91 -3.31 -21.04
N TRP A 240 39.24 -3.22 -19.88
CA TRP A 240 38.29 -2.14 -19.60
C TRP A 240 39.09 -0.87 -19.24
N PRO A 241 39.03 0.23 -20.00
CA PRO A 241 39.74 1.45 -19.65
C PRO A 241 39.07 2.11 -18.45
N SER A 242 39.80 2.15 -17.33
CA SER A 242 39.48 2.97 -16.17
C SER A 242 39.94 4.40 -16.45
N SER A 243 38.99 5.30 -16.70
CA SER A 243 39.20 6.76 -16.58
C SER A 243 37.84 7.39 -16.28
N ALA A 244 37.64 7.87 -15.05
CA ALA A 244 37.98 9.23 -14.60
C ALA A 244 36.79 10.18 -14.75
N HIS A 245 36.49 10.84 -13.63
CA HIS A 245 35.47 11.86 -13.44
C HIS A 245 35.43 12.89 -14.57
N ALA A 246 34.26 13.06 -15.20
CA ALA A 246 33.88 14.30 -15.87
C ALA A 246 32.39 14.55 -15.60
N GLY A 247 32.11 15.55 -14.76
CA GLY A 247 30.75 15.95 -14.41
C GLY A 247 30.01 16.51 -15.63
N LEU A 248 28.79 16.03 -15.85
CA LEU A 248 27.84 16.70 -16.74
C LEU A 248 26.98 17.68 -15.92
N ARG A 249 27.27 18.97 -16.12
CA ARG A 249 26.31 20.05 -15.88
C ARG A 249 25.18 19.90 -16.89
N LEU A 250 23.96 19.76 -16.42
CA LEU A 250 22.77 19.94 -17.25
C LEU A 250 22.57 21.44 -17.47
N ARG A 251 22.54 21.85 -18.74
CA ARG A 251 22.07 23.16 -19.19
C ARG A 251 20.57 23.04 -19.38
N GLU A 252 19.81 23.73 -18.53
CA GLU A 252 18.42 24.10 -18.81
C GLU A 252 18.47 25.31 -19.73
N ASP A 253 18.06 25.15 -20.99
CA ASP A 253 17.52 26.18 -21.86
C ASP A 253 16.88 25.45 -23.05
N ASP A 254 15.62 25.79 -23.32
CA ASP A 254 14.77 25.45 -24.50
C ASP A 254 13.48 24.69 -24.17
N PHE A 255 12.52 25.43 -23.60
CA PHE A 255 11.10 25.26 -23.93
C PHE A 255 10.55 26.63 -24.36
N SER A 256 10.29 26.76 -25.67
CA SER A 256 9.41 27.78 -26.27
C SER A 256 7.98 27.27 -26.31
#